data_AF-A0A7J0DI62-F1
#
_entry.id   AF-A0A7J0DI62-F1
#
_cell.length_a   1.000
_cell.length_b   1.000
_cell.length_c   1.000
_cell.angle_alpha   90.00
_cell.angle_beta   90.00
_cell.angle_gamma   90.00
#
_symmetry.space_group_name_H-M   'P 1'
#
loop_
_entity.id
_entity.type
_entity.pdbx_description
1 polymer ?
#
loop_
_entity_poly.entity_id
_entity_poly.type
_entity_poly.pdbx_seq_one_letter_code
_entity_poly.pdbx_strand_id
1 'polypeptide(L)'
;MASSVFSSSLLHSLFFFFSFSLLCNAFPLHRHRHPRFASHNYRDALTKSILFFEGQRSGRLPPNQRVTWRRNSGLSDGSALHVDLVGGYYDAGDNVKFGFPMAFTTTMLSWSVIEFGGLMKGELQNAREAIRWATDYLLKATAQPDTIYVQVGDANKDHACWERPEDMDTPRNVFKIDRNTPGSDVAAETAAALAAASLVFRRTDPTYAKLLVRRAIRVFEFADKYRGPYSNGLRRFVCPFYCSYSGYQDELLWGAAWLQRATKNPMYLHYIQVNGQTLGADETDNTFGWDNKHVGARILLSKAFLVQKVQSLHDYKGHADNYICSLIPGNPFSQAKYTPAYAKYLTSAHKVVNCGGAVVTPSRLRNVAKKQVDYLLGDNPLKLSYMVGYGPRYPLRIHHRGSSLPSIATHPAKIRCSSGFSIMNSQSPNPNIHVGAVVGGPDQHDQFPDQRSDYEQSEPSTYINAPLVGSLAYLAHSFGQL
;
A
#
# COMPACT_ATOMS: atom_id res chain seq x y z
N MET A 1 -15.33 7.47 -7.85
CA MET A 1 -15.19 6.77 -9.14
C MET A 1 -13.71 6.45 -9.24
N ALA A 2 -13.28 5.35 -8.66
CA ALA A 2 -11.88 4.97 -8.60
C ALA A 2 -11.76 3.45 -8.63
N SER A 3 -12.15 2.87 -9.77
CA SER A 3 -12.18 1.42 -9.95
C SER A 3 -12.80 1.02 -11.29
N SER A 4 -12.01 1.13 -12.35
CA SER A 4 -12.01 0.19 -13.47
C SER A 4 -11.16 0.79 -14.59
N VAL A 5 -9.92 0.34 -14.72
CA VAL A 5 -9.39 0.17 -16.07
C VAL A 5 -8.80 -1.23 -16.11
N PHE A 6 -9.68 -2.19 -16.38
CA PHE A 6 -9.31 -3.52 -16.83
C PHE A 6 -9.91 -3.78 -18.22
N SER A 7 -9.03 -4.18 -19.13
CA SER A 7 -9.18 -5.24 -20.15
C SER A 7 -9.66 -4.94 -21.58
N SER A 8 -8.75 -5.29 -22.50
CA SER A 8 -8.91 -5.85 -23.87
C SER A 8 -9.35 -4.86 -24.97
N SER A 9 -8.94 -4.92 -26.23
CA SER A 9 -8.41 -5.97 -27.14
C SER A 9 -7.82 -5.22 -28.38
N LEU A 10 -6.90 -5.70 -29.23
CA LEU A 10 -6.89 -6.90 -30.07
C LEU A 10 -5.50 -7.11 -30.71
N LEU A 11 -5.17 -8.38 -30.98
CA LEU A 11 -3.99 -8.89 -31.70
C LEU A 11 -4.03 -8.66 -33.23
N HIS A 12 -2.84 -8.83 -33.85
CA HIS A 12 -2.46 -9.31 -35.20
C HIS A 12 -1.48 -8.30 -35.85
N SER A 13 -0.35 -8.61 -36.49
CA SER A 13 0.43 -9.80 -36.82
C SER A 13 1.73 -9.31 -37.47
N LEU A 14 2.86 -10.03 -37.33
CA LEU A 14 3.71 -10.56 -38.42
C LEU A 14 5.16 -10.82 -37.97
N PHE A 15 5.54 -12.10 -38.13
CA PHE A 15 6.89 -12.66 -38.08
C PHE A 15 7.58 -12.58 -39.47
N PHE A 16 8.91 -12.81 -39.45
CA PHE A 16 9.90 -13.14 -40.53
C PHE A 16 10.90 -12.03 -40.93
N PHE A 17 12.22 -12.22 -41.13
CA PHE A 17 13.26 -13.24 -40.82
C PHE A 17 14.66 -12.58 -41.11
N PHE A 18 15.74 -13.00 -40.40
CA PHE A 18 17.21 -13.04 -40.72
C PHE A 18 17.87 -12.05 -41.73
N SER A 19 19.07 -11.46 -41.52
CA SER A 19 20.39 -12.14 -41.35
C SER A 19 21.59 -11.15 -41.21
N PHE A 20 22.59 -11.59 -40.43
CA PHE A 20 24.06 -11.43 -40.45
C PHE A 20 24.80 -10.19 -41.03
N SER A 21 25.74 -9.64 -40.23
CA SER A 21 27.17 -9.55 -40.62
C SER A 21 28.09 -9.39 -39.39
N LEU A 22 29.12 -10.24 -39.30
CA LEU A 22 30.30 -10.07 -38.43
C LEU A 22 31.20 -8.96 -38.98
N LEU A 23 31.94 -8.28 -38.10
CA LEU A 23 33.37 -7.98 -38.30
C LEU A 23 34.05 -7.70 -36.95
N CYS A 24 35.11 -8.48 -36.70
CA CYS A 24 36.03 -8.34 -35.57
C CYS A 24 36.95 -7.12 -35.74
N ASN A 25 37.32 -6.48 -34.63
CA ASN A 25 38.68 -5.98 -34.40
C ASN A 25 38.92 -5.73 -32.90
N ALA A 26 40.15 -5.97 -32.46
CA ALA A 26 40.54 -6.16 -31.07
C ALA A 26 41.36 -5.00 -30.47
N PHE A 27 41.08 -4.71 -29.19
CA PHE A 27 41.90 -4.04 -28.12
C PHE A 27 42.29 -2.54 -28.28
N PRO A 28 42.41 -1.75 -27.18
CA PRO A 28 42.94 -2.13 -25.85
C PRO A 28 42.07 -1.82 -24.62
N LEU A 29 42.44 -2.46 -23.50
CA LEU A 29 41.88 -2.27 -22.17
C LEU A 29 41.93 -0.79 -21.73
N HIS A 30 40.80 -0.11 -21.79
CA HIS A 30 40.52 1.02 -20.93
C HIS A 30 39.67 0.57 -19.76
N ARG A 31 40.25 0.69 -18.58
CA ARG A 31 39.56 0.60 -17.29
C ARG A 31 38.62 1.81 -17.20
N HIS A 32 37.51 1.75 -17.93
CA HIS A 32 36.44 2.72 -17.80
C HIS A 32 35.93 2.63 -16.37
N ARG A 33 36.32 3.61 -15.56
CA ARG A 33 35.47 4.03 -14.44
C ARG A 33 34.14 4.39 -15.09
N HIS A 34 33.19 3.45 -15.07
CA HIS A 34 31.81 3.77 -15.36
C HIS A 34 31.46 5.00 -14.51
N PRO A 35 30.87 6.06 -15.10
CA PRO A 35 30.25 7.07 -14.28
C PRO A 35 29.29 6.31 -13.37
N ARG A 36 29.45 6.44 -12.06
CA ARG A 36 28.39 6.04 -11.14
C ARG A 36 27.17 6.81 -11.62
N PHE A 37 26.26 6.16 -12.34
CA PHE A 37 24.90 6.67 -12.54
C PHE A 37 24.48 7.20 -11.17
N ALA A 38 24.13 8.48 -11.09
CA ALA A 38 23.83 9.11 -9.81
C ALA A 38 22.72 8.28 -9.15
N SER A 39 23.11 7.43 -8.19
CA SER A 39 22.14 6.57 -7.55
C SER A 39 21.23 7.48 -6.77
N HIS A 40 19.92 7.38 -6.99
CA HIS A 40 18.93 8.02 -6.14
C HIS A 40 19.28 7.85 -4.66
N ASN A 41 19.04 8.88 -3.85
CA ASN A 41 19.20 8.81 -2.41
C ASN A 41 17.98 8.10 -1.80
N TYR A 42 17.96 6.77 -1.90
CA TYR A 42 16.91 5.93 -1.33
C TYR A 42 16.77 6.08 0.19
N ARG A 43 17.82 6.45 0.92
CA ARG A 43 17.71 6.77 2.36
C ARG A 43 16.83 8.01 2.60
N ASP A 44 17.04 9.06 1.82
CA ASP A 44 16.22 10.27 1.88
C ASP A 44 14.77 9.96 1.45
N ALA A 45 14.59 9.24 0.34
CA ALA A 45 13.25 8.80 -0.09
C ALA A 45 12.55 7.92 0.97
N LEU A 46 13.27 7.02 1.66
CA LEU A 46 12.71 6.19 2.73
C LEU A 46 12.17 7.05 3.88
N THR A 47 13.00 8.00 4.34
CA THR A 47 12.65 8.93 5.42
C THR A 47 11.39 9.71 5.06
N LYS A 48 11.33 10.23 3.83
CA LYS A 48 10.17 10.98 3.32
C LYS A 48 8.93 10.11 3.19
N SER A 49 9.06 8.90 2.62
CA SER A 49 7.94 7.96 2.45
C SER A 49 7.29 7.58 3.78
N ILE A 50 8.05 7.52 4.88
CA ILE A 50 7.52 7.30 6.23
C ILE A 50 6.90 8.60 6.79
N LEU A 51 7.54 9.76 6.58
CA LEU A 51 7.04 11.07 7.02
C LEU A 51 5.65 11.40 6.46
N PHE A 52 5.35 10.97 5.22
CA PHE A 52 4.04 11.10 4.60
C PHE A 52 2.90 10.63 5.50
N PHE A 53 3.06 9.51 6.21
CA PHE A 53 1.99 9.00 7.07
C PHE A 53 1.62 9.96 8.19
N GLU A 54 2.54 10.80 8.68
CA GLU A 54 2.23 11.82 9.67
C GLU A 54 1.29 12.90 9.13
N GLY A 55 1.42 13.23 7.84
CA GLY A 55 0.52 14.16 7.16
C GLY A 55 -0.88 13.58 6.90
N GLN A 56 -1.06 12.25 7.00
CA GLN A 56 -2.36 11.57 6.89
C GLN A 56 -3.06 11.34 8.23
N ARG A 57 -2.41 11.58 9.38
CA ARG A 57 -2.96 11.24 10.71
C ARG A 57 -4.29 11.96 10.98
N SER A 58 -5.36 11.25 11.32
CA SER A 58 -6.58 11.82 11.91
C SER A 58 -6.53 11.70 13.44
N GLY A 59 -7.34 12.46 14.17
CA GLY A 59 -7.40 12.46 15.63
C GLY A 59 -6.46 13.45 16.32
N ARG A 60 -6.09 13.14 17.56
CA ARG A 60 -5.19 13.96 18.39
C ARG A 60 -3.74 13.63 18.07
N LEU A 61 -3.03 14.57 17.46
CA LEU A 61 -1.63 14.41 17.05
C LEU A 61 -0.70 14.35 18.27
N PRO A 62 0.38 13.55 18.21
CA PRO A 62 1.32 13.45 19.31
C PRO A 62 2.22 14.70 19.39
N PRO A 63 2.78 15.04 20.56
CA PRO A 63 3.61 16.24 20.72
C PRO A 63 4.90 16.22 19.88
N ASN A 64 5.38 15.03 19.49
CA ASN A 64 6.55 14.84 18.63
C ASN A 64 6.21 14.76 17.12
N GLN A 65 5.01 15.18 16.70
CA GLN A 65 4.61 15.27 15.29
C GLN A 65 5.61 16.14 14.50
N ARG A 66 6.20 15.57 13.44
CA ARG A 66 7.17 16.23 12.54
C ARG A 66 6.49 17.05 11.44
N VAL A 67 5.32 16.61 10.97
CA VAL A 67 4.51 17.36 10.00
C VAL A 67 3.74 18.47 10.71
N THR A 68 4.35 19.65 10.83
CA THR A 68 3.89 20.75 11.68
C THR A 68 2.80 21.64 11.07
N TRP A 69 2.42 21.45 9.81
CA TRP A 69 1.27 22.14 9.21
C TRP A 69 -0.07 21.44 9.53
N ARG A 70 -0.03 20.20 10.03
CA ARG A 70 -1.21 19.46 10.53
C ARG A 70 -1.53 19.80 11.98
N ARG A 71 -2.81 19.73 12.35
CA ARG A 71 -3.31 19.91 13.71
C ARG A 71 -4.37 18.83 14.03
N ASN A 72 -4.89 18.84 15.26
CA ASN A 72 -5.89 17.87 15.71
C ASN A 72 -7.18 17.99 14.88
N SER A 73 -7.74 16.86 14.45
CA SER A 73 -8.95 16.81 13.61
C SER A 73 -9.78 15.56 13.90
N GLY A 74 -11.07 15.53 13.54
CA GLY A 74 -11.90 14.31 13.68
C GLY A 74 -12.03 13.84 15.14
N LEU A 75 -12.09 14.79 16.08
CA LEU A 75 -12.07 14.52 17.53
C LEU A 75 -13.39 13.99 18.10
N SER A 76 -14.46 14.01 17.29
CA SER A 76 -15.77 13.48 17.64
C SER A 76 -16.11 12.18 16.91
N ASP A 77 -15.15 11.59 16.19
CA ASP A 77 -15.37 10.36 15.43
C ASP A 77 -15.88 9.23 16.34
N GLY A 78 -17.09 8.72 16.05
CA GLY A 78 -17.73 7.66 16.83
C GLY A 78 -18.68 8.11 17.94
N SER A 79 -18.66 9.38 18.34
CA SER A 79 -19.38 9.85 19.53
C SER A 79 -20.90 9.66 19.44
N ALA A 80 -21.49 9.84 18.25
CA ALA A 80 -22.91 9.64 17.99
C ALA A 80 -23.38 8.18 18.19
N LEU A 81 -22.45 7.22 18.19
CA LEU A 81 -22.71 5.80 18.47
C LEU A 81 -22.15 5.36 19.84
N HIS A 82 -21.77 6.31 20.70
CA HIS A 82 -21.16 6.04 22.00
C HIS A 82 -19.89 5.17 21.93
N VAL A 83 -19.10 5.33 20.86
CA VAL A 83 -17.79 4.68 20.70
C VAL A 83 -16.69 5.70 20.43
N ASP A 84 -15.46 5.37 20.81
CA ASP A 84 -14.28 6.16 20.42
C ASP A 84 -13.72 5.60 19.12
N LEU A 85 -13.85 6.36 18.03
CA LEU A 85 -13.21 6.08 16.75
C LEU A 85 -12.22 7.18 16.36
N VAL A 86 -11.75 8.01 17.31
CA VAL A 86 -10.73 9.04 17.06
C VAL A 86 -9.37 8.38 16.75
N GLY A 87 -8.65 8.90 15.76
CA GLY A 87 -7.37 8.35 15.30
C GLY A 87 -7.43 7.79 13.87
N GLY A 88 -6.43 6.99 13.51
CA GLY A 88 -6.33 6.37 12.19
C GLY A 88 -5.80 7.33 11.13
N TYR A 89 -5.86 6.92 9.87
CA TYR A 89 -5.41 7.73 8.73
C TYR A 89 -6.59 8.23 7.90
N TYR A 90 -6.52 9.47 7.44
CA TYR A 90 -7.28 9.85 6.25
C TYR A 90 -6.70 9.11 5.05
N ASP A 91 -7.58 8.67 4.15
CA ASP A 91 -7.24 7.69 3.13
C ASP A 91 -6.30 8.25 2.06
N ALA A 92 -6.65 9.42 1.52
CA ALA A 92 -6.00 10.03 0.37
C ALA A 92 -5.92 11.56 0.50
N GLY A 93 -6.45 12.31 -0.47
CA GLY A 93 -6.58 13.77 -0.42
C GLY A 93 -7.80 14.28 0.37
N ASP A 94 -8.62 13.36 0.84
CA ASP A 94 -9.88 13.56 1.54
C ASP A 94 -9.75 13.45 3.06
N ASN A 95 -10.88 13.60 3.76
CA ASN A 95 -10.90 13.44 5.22
C ASN A 95 -11.78 12.25 5.66
N VAL A 96 -12.01 11.29 4.76
CA VAL A 96 -12.70 10.04 5.08
C VAL A 96 -11.69 9.02 5.61
N LYS A 97 -12.14 8.20 6.56
CA LYS A 97 -11.39 7.05 7.04
C LYS A 97 -11.99 5.79 6.44
N PHE A 98 -11.50 5.36 5.29
CA PHE A 98 -11.89 4.10 4.68
C PHE A 98 -11.10 2.94 5.31
N GLY A 99 -11.81 2.04 5.99
CA GLY A 99 -11.21 0.95 6.75
C GLY A 99 -10.52 -0.10 5.89
N PHE A 100 -11.05 -0.39 4.70
CA PHE A 100 -10.49 -1.41 3.81
C PHE A 100 -9.09 -1.06 3.28
N PRO A 101 -8.87 0.08 2.60
CA PRO A 101 -7.53 0.51 2.19
C PRO A 101 -6.61 0.85 3.37
N MET A 102 -7.14 1.30 4.51
CA MET A 102 -6.33 1.54 5.72
C MET A 102 -5.80 0.24 6.32
N ALA A 103 -6.61 -0.82 6.36
CA ALA A 103 -6.19 -2.13 6.80
C ALA A 103 -5.09 -2.66 5.85
N PHE A 104 -5.31 -2.59 4.54
CA PHE A 104 -4.29 -2.97 3.56
C PHE A 104 -2.98 -2.19 3.71
N THR A 105 -3.05 -0.87 3.85
CA THR A 105 -1.90 0.01 4.17
C THR A 105 -1.13 -0.51 5.38
N THR A 106 -1.85 -0.88 6.44
CA THR A 106 -1.27 -1.36 7.69
C THR A 106 -0.58 -2.71 7.53
N THR A 107 -1.21 -3.63 6.79
CA THR A 107 -0.61 -4.92 6.43
C THR A 107 0.67 -4.69 5.63
N MET A 108 0.67 -3.75 4.68
CA MET A 108 1.83 -3.49 3.82
C MET A 108 3.00 -2.80 4.50
N LEU A 109 2.74 -1.83 5.38
CA LEU A 109 3.77 -1.26 6.25
C LEU A 109 4.35 -2.33 7.18
N SER A 110 3.49 -3.16 7.77
CA SER A 110 3.92 -4.25 8.64
C SER A 110 4.78 -5.26 7.89
N TRP A 111 4.37 -5.68 6.69
CA TRP A 111 5.15 -6.60 5.88
C TRP A 111 6.52 -5.99 5.49
N SER A 112 6.56 -4.70 5.14
CA SER A 112 7.80 -3.97 4.87
C SER A 112 8.76 -4.01 6.06
N VAL A 113 8.27 -3.76 7.28
CA VAL A 113 9.09 -3.81 8.49
C VAL A 113 9.51 -5.24 8.84
N ILE A 114 8.64 -6.23 8.64
CA ILE A 114 8.99 -7.63 8.90
C ILE A 114 10.10 -8.12 7.96
N GLU A 115 10.07 -7.74 6.68
CA GLU A 115 11.08 -8.19 5.72
C GLU A 115 12.35 -7.35 5.75
N PHE A 116 12.24 -6.03 5.93
CA PHE A 116 13.36 -5.10 5.73
C PHE A 116 13.62 -4.19 6.92
N GLY A 117 12.87 -4.33 8.03
CA GLY A 117 13.03 -3.48 9.22
C GLY A 117 14.41 -3.54 9.86
N GLY A 118 15.09 -4.69 9.79
CA GLY A 118 16.49 -4.82 10.21
C GLY A 118 17.47 -3.96 9.41
N LEU A 119 17.07 -3.49 8.22
CA LEU A 119 17.86 -2.62 7.35
C LEU A 119 17.57 -1.13 7.57
N MET A 120 16.42 -0.77 8.15
CA MET A 120 15.92 0.62 8.23
C MET A 120 16.71 1.54 9.19
N LYS A 121 17.60 0.98 10.04
CA LYS A 121 18.38 1.72 11.05
C LYS A 121 17.52 2.74 11.82
N GLY A 122 17.81 4.04 11.72
CA GLY A 122 17.10 5.10 12.44
C GLY A 122 15.62 5.24 12.06
N GLU A 123 15.22 4.80 10.87
CA GLU A 123 13.83 4.90 10.41
C GLU A 123 12.93 3.78 10.92
N LEU A 124 13.49 2.73 11.53
CA LEU A 124 12.70 1.60 12.03
C LEU A 124 11.67 2.05 13.08
N GLN A 125 12.03 3.00 13.94
CA GLN A 125 11.13 3.50 14.97
C GLN A 125 9.98 4.33 14.36
N ASN A 126 10.29 5.21 13.41
CA ASN A 126 9.27 5.97 12.68
C ASN A 126 8.30 5.06 11.92
N ALA A 127 8.81 4.00 11.28
CA ALA A 127 7.98 3.00 10.60
C ALA A 127 7.08 2.23 11.58
N ARG A 128 7.58 1.88 12.77
CA ARG A 128 6.78 1.27 13.84
C ARG A 128 5.70 2.22 14.35
N GLU A 129 5.99 3.50 14.50
CA GLU A 129 5.00 4.50 14.91
C GLU A 129 3.91 4.68 13.86
N ALA A 130 4.27 4.64 12.57
CA ALA A 130 3.30 4.67 11.48
C ALA A 130 2.35 3.45 11.52
N ILE A 131 2.87 2.25 11.78
CA ILE A 131 2.06 1.04 11.95
C ILE A 131 1.19 1.13 13.20
N ARG A 132 1.78 1.56 14.34
CA ARG A 132 1.07 1.66 15.61
C ARG A 132 -0.15 2.57 15.48
N TRP A 133 0.00 3.74 14.85
CA TRP A 133 -1.07 4.71 14.63
C TRP A 133 -2.31 4.11 13.96
N ALA A 134 -2.11 3.29 12.92
CA ALA A 134 -3.22 2.61 12.27
C ALA A 134 -3.79 1.48 13.13
N THR A 135 -2.93 0.65 13.73
CA THR A 135 -3.40 -0.47 14.55
C THR A 135 -4.15 -0.04 15.82
N ASP A 136 -3.78 1.07 16.45
CA ASP A 136 -4.53 1.63 17.58
C ASP A 136 -5.96 1.97 17.15
N TYR A 137 -6.15 2.52 15.96
CA TYR A 137 -7.47 2.76 15.38
C TYR A 137 -8.20 1.47 15.01
N LEU A 138 -7.52 0.51 14.36
CA LEU A 138 -8.15 -0.79 14.01
C LEU A 138 -8.58 -1.57 15.26
N LEU A 139 -7.87 -1.45 16.37
CA LEU A 139 -8.27 -2.00 17.67
C LEU A 139 -9.52 -1.31 18.24
N LYS A 140 -9.69 0.00 18.04
CA LYS A 140 -10.95 0.68 18.38
C LYS A 140 -12.09 0.22 17.48
N ALA A 141 -11.86 0.19 16.17
CA ALA A 141 -12.83 -0.17 15.14
C ALA A 141 -13.36 -1.62 15.27
N THR A 142 -12.62 -2.50 15.93
CA THR A 142 -12.98 -3.92 16.12
C THR A 142 -13.25 -4.28 17.59
N ALA A 143 -13.41 -3.28 18.47
CA ALA A 143 -13.55 -3.49 19.91
C ALA A 143 -14.83 -4.25 20.26
N GLN A 144 -15.93 -3.89 19.60
CA GLN A 144 -17.24 -4.46 19.87
C GLN A 144 -17.36 -5.90 19.31
N PRO A 145 -17.98 -6.83 20.05
CA PRO A 145 -18.33 -8.15 19.51
C PRO A 145 -19.20 -8.08 18.26
N ASP A 146 -18.90 -8.93 17.28
CA ASP A 146 -19.68 -9.11 16.04
C ASP A 146 -20.00 -7.80 15.29
N THR A 147 -19.19 -6.77 15.50
CA THR A 147 -19.33 -5.45 14.88
C THR A 147 -17.94 -4.92 14.55
N ILE A 148 -17.74 -4.54 13.30
CA ILE A 148 -16.51 -3.90 12.83
C ILE A 148 -16.88 -2.59 12.17
N TYR A 149 -16.32 -1.48 12.66
CA TYR A 149 -16.49 -0.16 12.05
C TYR A 149 -15.53 -0.02 10.87
N VAL A 150 -16.08 0.16 9.68
CA VAL A 150 -15.33 0.09 8.42
C VAL A 150 -15.19 1.43 7.72
N GLN A 151 -15.93 2.46 8.16
CA GLN A 151 -15.78 3.81 7.62
C GLN A 151 -16.22 4.87 8.62
N VAL A 152 -15.49 5.99 8.66
CA VAL A 152 -15.92 7.22 9.36
C VAL A 152 -15.83 8.39 8.40
N GLY A 153 -16.95 9.08 8.20
CA GLY A 153 -17.13 10.10 7.16
C GLY A 153 -18.13 9.64 6.09
N ASP A 154 -19.12 10.50 5.80
CA ASP A 154 -19.91 10.36 4.57
C ASP A 154 -19.06 10.84 3.39
N ALA A 155 -18.62 9.90 2.56
CA ALA A 155 -17.68 10.20 1.48
C ALA A 155 -18.23 11.19 0.45
N ASN A 156 -19.52 11.10 0.11
CA ASN A 156 -20.12 12.05 -0.84
C ASN A 156 -20.17 13.47 -0.25
N LYS A 157 -20.47 13.60 1.05
CA LYS A 157 -20.49 14.91 1.71
C LYS A 157 -19.10 15.47 1.95
N ASP A 158 -18.14 14.63 2.33
CA ASP A 158 -16.73 15.02 2.45
C ASP A 158 -16.17 15.49 1.09
N HIS A 159 -16.50 14.77 0.01
CA HIS A 159 -16.03 15.08 -1.34
C HIS A 159 -16.72 16.28 -1.96
N ALA A 160 -17.93 16.62 -1.52
CA ALA A 160 -18.62 17.86 -1.86
C ALA A 160 -18.02 19.10 -1.15
N CYS A 161 -16.97 18.93 -0.34
CA CYS A 161 -16.28 20.00 0.37
C CYS A 161 -14.78 19.99 0.12
N TRP A 162 -14.19 21.19 0.10
CA TRP A 162 -12.74 21.37 0.08
C TRP A 162 -12.33 22.21 1.30
N GLU A 163 -12.10 21.53 2.42
CA GLU A 163 -11.79 22.15 3.70
C GLU A 163 -10.64 21.46 4.42
N ARG A 164 -10.03 22.15 5.37
CA ARG A 164 -8.96 21.55 6.18
C ARG A 164 -9.54 20.44 7.05
N PRO A 165 -8.78 19.36 7.32
CA PRO A 165 -9.21 18.34 8.27
C PRO A 165 -9.66 18.94 9.62
N GLU A 166 -9.03 20.02 10.05
CA GLU A 166 -9.28 20.65 11.34
C GLU A 166 -10.50 21.58 11.34
N ASP A 167 -10.98 22.01 10.17
CA ASP A 167 -12.18 22.84 10.02
C ASP A 167 -13.44 22.02 9.72
N MET A 168 -13.30 20.70 9.57
CA MET A 168 -14.37 19.86 9.06
C MET A 168 -15.71 20.07 9.75
N ASP A 169 -16.75 20.32 8.97
CA ASP A 169 -18.14 20.31 9.43
C ASP A 169 -19.07 19.39 8.63
N THR A 170 -18.50 18.61 7.71
CA THR A 170 -19.23 17.55 7.00
C THR A 170 -19.68 16.42 7.95
N PRO A 171 -20.80 15.74 7.65
CA PRO A 171 -21.26 14.60 8.44
C PRO A 171 -20.21 13.49 8.54
N ARG A 172 -19.77 13.21 9.78
CA ARG A 172 -18.81 12.14 10.09
C ARG A 172 -19.50 10.83 10.48
N ASN A 173 -20.45 10.41 9.64
CA ASN A 173 -21.23 9.18 9.82
C ASN A 173 -20.32 7.96 9.96
N VAL A 174 -20.72 7.01 10.81
CA VAL A 174 -19.98 5.79 11.07
C VAL A 174 -20.70 4.61 10.43
N PHE A 175 -20.00 3.89 9.57
CA PHE A 175 -20.52 2.68 8.91
C PHE A 175 -19.83 1.44 9.47
N LYS A 176 -20.59 0.37 9.60
CA LYS A 176 -20.15 -0.88 10.20
C LYS A 176 -20.64 -2.09 9.40
N ILE A 177 -19.94 -3.19 9.58
CA ILE A 177 -20.40 -4.53 9.24
C ILE A 177 -20.71 -5.31 10.52
N ASP A 178 -21.67 -6.22 10.41
CA ASP A 178 -22.11 -7.11 11.47
C ASP A 178 -22.68 -8.40 10.86
N ARG A 179 -23.27 -9.28 11.68
CA ARG A 179 -23.82 -10.56 11.20
C ARG A 179 -24.92 -10.41 10.13
N ASN A 180 -25.64 -9.27 10.10
CA ASN A 180 -26.74 -9.04 9.16
C ASN A 180 -26.25 -8.30 7.90
N THR A 181 -25.17 -7.53 8.03
CA THR A 181 -24.47 -6.87 6.92
C THR A 181 -23.00 -7.31 6.94
N PRO A 182 -22.68 -8.53 6.44
CA PRO A 182 -21.33 -9.06 6.49
C PRO A 182 -20.36 -8.29 5.60
N GLY A 183 -19.06 -8.50 5.85
CA GLY A 183 -17.96 -7.88 5.10
C GLY A 183 -16.66 -8.65 5.33
N SER A 184 -16.57 -9.84 4.76
CA SER A 184 -15.43 -10.75 4.91
C SER A 184 -14.13 -10.16 4.40
N ASP A 185 -14.20 -9.40 3.32
CA ASP A 185 -13.10 -8.67 2.69
C ASP A 185 -12.42 -7.74 3.71
N VAL A 186 -13.07 -6.64 4.08
CA VAL A 186 -12.53 -5.64 5.01
C VAL A 186 -12.24 -6.23 6.39
N ALA A 187 -13.00 -7.22 6.85
CA ALA A 187 -12.74 -7.91 8.11
C ALA A 187 -11.45 -8.75 8.03
N ALA A 188 -11.28 -9.59 7.01
CA ALA A 188 -10.10 -10.44 6.90
C ALA A 188 -8.84 -9.64 6.55
N GLU A 189 -8.94 -8.52 5.82
CA GLU A 189 -7.82 -7.57 5.67
C GLU A 189 -7.48 -6.88 7.01
N THR A 190 -8.47 -6.52 7.81
CA THR A 190 -8.22 -5.99 9.17
C THR A 190 -7.54 -7.03 10.07
N ALA A 191 -7.95 -8.31 9.96
CA ALA A 191 -7.27 -9.39 10.66
C ALA A 191 -5.83 -9.57 10.17
N ALA A 192 -5.59 -9.52 8.85
CA ALA A 192 -4.24 -9.56 8.27
C ALA A 192 -3.36 -8.43 8.80
N ALA A 193 -3.87 -7.20 8.84
CA ALA A 193 -3.19 -6.03 9.36
C ALA A 193 -2.75 -6.20 10.82
N LEU A 194 -3.67 -6.62 11.69
CA LEU A 194 -3.41 -6.85 13.11
C LEU A 194 -2.45 -8.03 13.32
N ALA A 195 -2.61 -9.12 12.57
CA ALA A 195 -1.71 -10.28 12.63
C ALA A 195 -0.30 -9.92 12.17
N ALA A 196 -0.15 -9.20 11.06
CA ALA A 196 1.14 -8.72 10.56
C ALA A 196 1.80 -7.77 11.56
N ALA A 197 1.07 -6.77 12.08
CA ALA A 197 1.61 -5.84 13.07
C ALA A 197 2.04 -6.56 14.37
N SER A 198 1.35 -7.63 14.78
CA SER A 198 1.76 -8.42 15.95
C SER A 198 3.17 -9.01 15.80
N LEU A 199 3.61 -9.34 14.58
CA LEU A 199 4.97 -9.79 14.30
C LEU A 199 5.98 -8.65 14.46
N VAL A 200 5.63 -7.43 14.04
CA VAL A 200 6.47 -6.24 14.15
C VAL A 200 6.78 -5.90 15.61
N PHE A 201 5.75 -5.92 16.46
CA PHE A 201 5.87 -5.53 17.87
C PHE A 201 6.26 -6.69 18.80
N ARG A 202 6.34 -7.92 18.29
CA ARG A 202 6.56 -9.14 19.09
C ARG A 202 7.66 -9.06 20.13
N ARG A 203 8.78 -8.38 19.79
CA ARG A 203 9.94 -8.24 20.68
C ARG A 203 9.95 -6.93 21.45
N THR A 204 9.50 -5.83 20.83
CA THR A 204 9.60 -4.48 21.40
C THR A 204 8.42 -4.10 22.29
N ASP A 205 7.25 -4.69 22.05
CA ASP A 205 6.06 -4.54 22.89
C ASP A 205 5.23 -5.85 22.85
N PRO A 206 5.65 -6.87 23.62
CA PRO A 206 4.99 -8.17 23.62
C PRO A 206 3.53 -8.12 24.09
N THR A 207 3.18 -7.19 24.97
CA THR A 207 1.81 -7.00 25.47
C THR A 207 0.90 -6.52 24.35
N TYR A 208 1.33 -5.49 23.63
CA TYR A 208 0.60 -4.99 22.47
C TYR A 208 0.52 -6.04 21.35
N ALA A 209 1.62 -6.76 21.07
CA ALA A 209 1.61 -7.84 20.09
C ALA A 209 0.58 -8.94 20.42
N LYS A 210 0.45 -9.32 21.70
CA LYS A 210 -0.56 -10.29 22.16
C LYS A 210 -1.99 -9.74 21.99
N LEU A 211 -2.21 -8.46 22.27
CA LEU A 211 -3.51 -7.80 22.04
C LEU A 211 -3.88 -7.84 20.55
N LEU A 212 -2.94 -7.46 19.68
CA LEU A 212 -3.13 -7.46 18.22
C LEU A 212 -3.49 -8.84 17.69
N VAL A 213 -2.73 -9.88 18.03
CA VAL A 213 -3.00 -11.23 17.51
C VAL A 213 -4.31 -11.81 18.03
N ARG A 214 -4.67 -11.56 19.31
CA ARG A 214 -5.97 -11.97 19.86
C ARG A 214 -7.12 -11.30 19.11
N ARG A 215 -6.98 -10.01 18.80
CA ARG A 215 -8.01 -9.31 18.02
C ARG A 215 -8.05 -9.82 16.58
N ALA A 216 -6.91 -10.06 15.95
CA ALA A 216 -6.84 -10.59 14.59
C ALA A 216 -7.59 -11.93 14.45
N ILE A 217 -7.39 -12.85 15.40
CA ILE A 217 -8.09 -14.16 15.44
C ILE A 217 -9.61 -13.94 15.45
N ARG A 218 -10.11 -13.14 16.39
CA ARG A 218 -11.55 -12.86 16.53
C ARG A 218 -12.15 -12.22 15.28
N VAL A 219 -11.44 -11.27 14.68
CA VAL A 219 -11.90 -10.55 13.48
C VAL A 219 -11.92 -11.48 12.27
N PHE A 220 -10.95 -12.38 12.14
CA PHE A 220 -10.95 -13.39 11.08
C PHE A 220 -12.06 -14.42 11.26
N GLU A 221 -12.31 -14.88 12.49
CA GLU A 221 -13.44 -15.77 12.80
C GLU A 221 -14.78 -15.14 12.39
N PHE A 222 -14.96 -13.83 12.63
CA PHE A 222 -16.13 -13.11 12.13
C PHE A 222 -16.18 -13.10 10.59
N ALA A 223 -15.06 -12.78 9.93
CA ALA A 223 -14.96 -12.70 8.47
C ALA A 223 -15.32 -14.03 7.79
N ASP A 224 -14.81 -15.13 8.33
CA ASP A 224 -15.01 -16.47 7.78
C ASP A 224 -16.41 -17.03 8.09
N LYS A 225 -16.95 -16.72 9.28
CA LYS A 225 -18.27 -17.18 9.70
C LYS A 225 -19.42 -16.49 8.96
N TYR A 226 -19.30 -15.17 8.73
CA TYR A 226 -20.34 -14.37 8.08
C TYR A 226 -19.84 -13.91 6.72
N ARG A 227 -19.98 -14.78 5.72
CA ARG A 227 -19.37 -14.58 4.40
C ARG A 227 -20.13 -13.59 3.51
N GLY A 228 -19.42 -12.61 2.98
CA GLY A 228 -19.94 -11.71 1.95
C GLY A 228 -19.06 -10.47 1.75
N PRO A 229 -19.01 -9.89 0.53
CA PRO A 229 -18.35 -8.61 0.30
C PRO A 229 -19.03 -7.48 1.09
N TYR A 230 -18.26 -6.60 1.74
CA TYR A 230 -18.84 -5.52 2.54
C TYR A 230 -19.66 -4.53 1.70
N SER A 231 -19.30 -4.38 0.42
CA SER A 231 -20.00 -3.52 -0.51
C SER A 231 -21.38 -4.04 -0.90
N ASN A 232 -21.76 -5.28 -0.55
CA ASN A 232 -23.13 -5.75 -0.78
C ASN A 232 -24.14 -5.00 0.09
N GLY A 233 -23.88 -4.92 1.40
CA GLY A 233 -24.77 -4.19 2.33
C GLY A 233 -24.46 -2.70 2.43
N LEU A 234 -23.22 -2.28 2.13
CA LEU A 234 -22.78 -0.89 2.28
C LEU A 234 -22.61 -0.14 0.96
N ARG A 235 -23.05 -0.71 -0.18
CA ARG A 235 -22.83 -0.16 -1.54
C ARG A 235 -23.01 1.35 -1.62
N ARG A 236 -24.12 1.87 -1.08
CA ARG A 236 -24.48 3.30 -1.15
C ARG A 236 -23.49 4.25 -0.46
N PHE A 237 -22.67 3.73 0.46
CA PHE A 237 -21.75 4.52 1.28
C PHE A 237 -20.29 4.32 0.91
N VAL A 238 -19.94 3.16 0.37
CA VAL A 238 -18.56 2.76 0.06
C VAL A 238 -18.25 2.76 -1.44
N CYS A 239 -19.28 2.64 -2.29
CA CYS A 239 -19.13 2.77 -3.74
C CYS A 239 -19.49 4.17 -4.21
N PRO A 240 -18.80 4.72 -5.24
CA PRO A 240 -17.76 4.10 -6.08
C PRO A 240 -16.34 4.43 -5.60
N PHE A 241 -16.10 4.43 -4.29
CA PHE A 241 -14.80 4.76 -3.69
C PHE A 241 -13.95 3.49 -3.54
N TYR A 242 -14.42 2.55 -2.72
CA TYR A 242 -13.74 1.29 -2.43
C TYR A 242 -14.73 0.12 -2.48
N CYS A 243 -15.39 -0.14 -3.61
CA CYS A 243 -16.19 -1.38 -3.70
C CYS A 243 -15.29 -2.60 -3.63
N SER A 244 -15.80 -3.74 -3.17
CA SER A 244 -15.13 -5.02 -3.41
C SER A 244 -15.41 -5.45 -4.85
N TYR A 245 -14.35 -5.50 -5.67
CA TYR A 245 -14.42 -5.93 -7.08
C TYR A 245 -13.92 -7.36 -7.25
N SER A 246 -12.83 -7.74 -6.56
CA SER A 246 -12.28 -9.10 -6.56
C SER A 246 -13.13 -10.09 -5.76
N GLY A 247 -13.99 -9.61 -4.85
CA GLY A 247 -14.73 -10.44 -3.91
C GLY A 247 -14.10 -10.39 -2.51
N TYR A 248 -14.16 -11.51 -1.79
CA TYR A 248 -13.60 -11.61 -0.43
C TYR A 248 -12.71 -12.85 -0.22
N GLN A 249 -12.62 -13.69 -1.25
CA GLN A 249 -11.96 -14.98 -1.21
C GLN A 249 -10.46 -14.82 -0.98
N ASP A 250 -9.85 -13.88 -1.68
CA ASP A 250 -8.46 -13.48 -1.54
C ASP A 250 -8.15 -12.92 -0.15
N GLU A 251 -9.05 -12.13 0.47
CA GLU A 251 -8.83 -11.67 1.85
C GLU A 251 -8.91 -12.81 2.86
N LEU A 252 -9.80 -13.78 2.69
CA LEU A 252 -9.84 -14.95 3.58
C LEU A 252 -8.55 -15.77 3.47
N LEU A 253 -8.03 -15.97 2.27
CA LEU A 253 -6.75 -16.65 2.07
C LEU A 253 -5.58 -15.84 2.66
N TRP A 254 -5.57 -14.53 2.43
CA TRP A 254 -4.57 -13.59 2.91
C TRP A 254 -4.54 -13.47 4.44
N GLY A 255 -5.72 -13.29 5.06
CA GLY A 255 -5.90 -13.25 6.51
C GLY A 255 -5.44 -14.56 7.16
N ALA A 256 -5.82 -15.70 6.60
CA ALA A 256 -5.36 -17.01 7.08
C ALA A 256 -3.83 -17.15 6.96
N ALA A 257 -3.23 -16.70 5.86
CA ALA A 257 -1.78 -16.73 5.67
C ALA A 257 -1.03 -15.88 6.72
N TRP A 258 -1.52 -14.69 7.02
CA TRP A 258 -0.94 -13.84 8.08
C TRP A 258 -1.14 -14.41 9.47
N LEU A 259 -2.31 -14.98 9.76
CA LEU A 259 -2.59 -15.62 11.04
C LEU A 259 -1.75 -16.88 11.24
N GLN A 260 -1.58 -17.70 10.21
CA GLN A 260 -0.64 -18.82 10.22
C GLN A 260 0.77 -18.34 10.55
N ARG A 261 1.24 -17.27 9.91
CA ARG A 261 2.58 -16.72 10.14
C ARG A 261 2.74 -16.12 11.54
N ALA A 262 1.70 -15.44 12.04
CA ALA A 262 1.73 -14.78 13.33
C ALA A 262 1.64 -15.79 14.50
N THR A 263 0.74 -16.76 14.41
CA THR A 263 0.41 -17.69 15.51
C THR A 263 1.15 -19.00 15.45
N LYS A 264 1.54 -19.46 14.24
CA LYS A 264 1.96 -20.85 13.97
C LYS A 264 0.91 -21.90 14.36
N ASN A 265 -0.35 -21.51 14.53
CA ASN A 265 -1.42 -22.44 14.87
C ASN A 265 -1.71 -23.33 13.65
N PRO A 266 -1.67 -24.67 13.79
CA PRO A 266 -1.91 -25.60 12.67
C PRO A 266 -3.30 -25.44 12.04
N MET A 267 -4.28 -24.91 12.77
CA MET A 267 -5.62 -24.65 12.23
C MET A 267 -5.62 -23.74 11.01
N TYR A 268 -4.79 -22.68 10.99
CA TYR A 268 -4.70 -21.79 9.83
C TYR A 268 -3.97 -22.42 8.66
N LEU A 269 -2.94 -23.25 8.93
CA LEU A 269 -2.29 -24.02 7.88
C LEU A 269 -3.28 -25.01 7.24
N HIS A 270 -4.06 -25.70 8.06
CA HIS A 270 -5.12 -26.59 7.59
C HIS A 270 -6.19 -25.83 6.79
N TYR A 271 -6.63 -24.65 7.28
CA TYR A 271 -7.57 -23.79 6.56
C TYR A 271 -7.05 -23.42 5.16
N ILE A 272 -5.77 -23.04 5.04
CA ILE A 272 -5.14 -22.69 3.76
C ILE A 272 -5.06 -23.91 2.82
N GLN A 273 -4.75 -25.10 3.35
CA GLN A 273 -4.66 -26.33 2.56
C GLN A 273 -6.03 -26.76 2.03
N VAL A 274 -7.07 -26.66 2.86
CA VAL A 274 -8.43 -27.10 2.52
C VAL A 274 -9.13 -26.10 1.61
N ASN A 275 -9.00 -24.80 1.90
CA ASN A 275 -9.78 -23.77 1.21
C ASN A 275 -9.01 -23.06 0.10
N GLY A 276 -7.69 -23.23 0.01
CA GLY A 276 -6.82 -22.43 -0.88
C GLY A 276 -7.31 -22.36 -2.32
N GLN A 277 -7.63 -23.50 -2.94
CA GLN A 277 -8.15 -23.55 -4.31
C GLN A 277 -9.51 -22.83 -4.44
N THR A 278 -10.45 -23.10 -3.54
CA THR A 278 -11.76 -22.43 -3.52
C THR A 278 -11.65 -20.92 -3.28
N LEU A 279 -10.58 -20.48 -2.62
CA LEU A 279 -10.30 -19.07 -2.37
C LEU A 279 -9.43 -18.42 -3.46
N GLY A 280 -9.21 -19.10 -4.59
CA GLY A 280 -8.52 -18.54 -5.76
C GLY A 280 -7.00 -18.57 -5.69
N ALA A 281 -6.41 -19.52 -4.95
CA ALA A 281 -4.96 -19.68 -4.87
C ALA A 281 -4.27 -19.83 -6.24
N ASP A 282 -4.95 -20.41 -7.23
CA ASP A 282 -4.46 -20.71 -8.58
C ASP A 282 -5.04 -19.80 -9.68
N GLU A 283 -5.90 -18.85 -9.34
CA GLU A 283 -6.47 -17.88 -10.30
C GLU A 283 -5.36 -17.12 -11.05
N THR A 284 -5.59 -16.78 -12.31
CA THR A 284 -4.58 -16.10 -13.13
C THR A 284 -4.50 -14.60 -12.91
N ASP A 285 -5.25 -14.06 -11.93
CA ASP A 285 -5.16 -12.66 -11.56
C ASP A 285 -3.74 -12.33 -11.08
N ASN A 286 -3.16 -11.32 -11.73
CA ASN A 286 -1.82 -10.82 -11.49
C ASN A 286 -1.86 -9.42 -10.84
N THR A 287 -2.99 -9.03 -10.28
CA THR A 287 -3.14 -7.81 -9.52
C THR A 287 -2.86 -7.98 -8.05
N PHE A 288 -2.29 -6.92 -7.47
CA PHE A 288 -2.12 -6.79 -6.04
C PHE A 288 -2.35 -5.35 -5.62
N GLY A 289 -3.32 -5.15 -4.74
CA GLY A 289 -3.70 -3.84 -4.24
C GLY A 289 -4.61 -3.97 -3.03
N TRP A 290 -5.27 -2.86 -2.70
CA TRP A 290 -6.24 -2.85 -1.60
C TRP A 290 -7.43 -3.78 -1.86
N ASP A 291 -7.78 -4.01 -3.14
CA ASP A 291 -8.92 -4.85 -3.56
C ASP A 291 -8.53 -6.31 -3.81
N ASN A 292 -7.50 -6.62 -4.62
CA ASN A 292 -7.05 -8.00 -4.83
C ASN A 292 -5.79 -8.36 -4.02
N LYS A 293 -5.81 -9.46 -3.25
CA LYS A 293 -4.70 -9.97 -2.41
C LYS A 293 -4.07 -11.31 -2.87
N HIS A 294 -4.56 -11.95 -3.93
CA HIS A 294 -4.09 -13.28 -4.37
C HIS A 294 -2.58 -13.34 -4.60
N VAL A 295 -2.02 -12.40 -5.36
CA VAL A 295 -0.58 -12.33 -5.63
C VAL A 295 0.22 -12.19 -4.33
N GLY A 296 -0.25 -11.33 -3.41
CA GLY A 296 0.35 -11.13 -2.10
C GLY A 296 0.35 -12.43 -1.28
N ALA A 297 -0.79 -13.11 -1.23
CA ALA A 297 -0.97 -14.39 -0.53
C ALA A 297 -0.05 -15.48 -1.09
N ARG A 298 0.05 -15.61 -2.42
CA ARG A 298 0.94 -16.57 -3.09
C ARG A 298 2.40 -16.32 -2.73
N ILE A 299 2.86 -15.07 -2.82
CA ILE A 299 4.23 -14.70 -2.43
C ILE A 299 4.47 -14.98 -0.94
N LEU A 300 3.53 -14.62 -0.07
CA LEU A 300 3.64 -14.86 1.37
C LEU A 300 3.73 -16.35 1.71
N LEU A 301 2.86 -17.18 1.14
CA LEU A 301 2.79 -18.62 1.38
C LEU A 301 3.94 -19.38 0.74
N SER A 302 4.42 -18.93 -0.42
CA SER A 302 5.63 -19.48 -1.05
C SER A 302 6.85 -19.37 -0.13
N LYS A 303 6.92 -18.36 0.75
CA LYS A 303 7.97 -18.25 1.77
C LYS A 303 7.97 -19.45 2.72
N ALA A 304 6.79 -19.88 3.16
CA ALA A 304 6.66 -21.01 4.08
C ALA A 304 7.21 -22.29 3.43
N PHE A 305 6.96 -22.49 2.13
CA PHE A 305 7.57 -23.58 1.37
C PHE A 305 9.09 -23.40 1.18
N LEU A 306 9.51 -22.29 0.56
CA LEU A 306 10.90 -22.04 0.15
C LEU A 306 11.88 -21.99 1.32
N VAL A 307 11.49 -21.27 2.37
CA VAL A 307 12.37 -20.92 3.51
C VAL A 307 12.07 -21.78 4.73
N GLN A 308 10.80 -22.01 5.04
CA GLN A 308 10.38 -22.75 6.25
C GLN A 308 10.15 -24.25 5.99
N LYS A 309 10.33 -24.70 4.74
CA LYS A 309 10.24 -26.11 4.31
C LYS A 309 8.89 -26.78 4.60
N VAL A 310 7.81 -26.01 4.59
CA VAL A 310 6.43 -26.53 4.71
C VAL A 310 5.99 -27.10 3.36
N GLN A 311 6.21 -28.40 3.17
CA GLN A 311 6.02 -29.08 1.87
C GLN A 311 4.61 -28.99 1.31
N SER A 312 3.59 -29.01 2.17
CA SER A 312 2.19 -28.92 1.76
C SER A 312 1.83 -27.62 1.03
N LEU A 313 2.67 -26.60 1.07
CA LEU A 313 2.44 -25.31 0.41
C LEU A 313 3.26 -25.15 -0.89
N HIS A 314 3.72 -26.26 -1.49
CA HIS A 314 4.55 -26.23 -2.70
C HIS A 314 3.88 -25.54 -3.90
N ASP A 315 2.57 -25.71 -4.08
CA ASP A 315 1.80 -25.11 -5.19
C ASP A 315 1.88 -23.58 -5.20
N TYR A 316 1.92 -22.95 -4.02
CA TYR A 316 2.05 -21.49 -3.90
C TYR A 316 3.37 -20.95 -4.46
N LYS A 317 4.43 -21.76 -4.54
CA LYS A 317 5.63 -21.38 -5.28
C LYS A 317 5.33 -21.32 -6.78
N GLY A 318 4.63 -22.31 -7.34
CA GLY A 318 4.22 -22.31 -8.74
C GLY A 318 3.37 -21.10 -9.08
N HIS A 319 2.39 -20.78 -8.23
CA HIS A 319 1.55 -19.60 -8.41
C HIS A 319 2.34 -18.27 -8.30
N ALA A 320 3.29 -18.17 -7.37
CA ALA A 320 4.17 -17.00 -7.27
C ALA A 320 5.11 -16.87 -8.49
N ASP A 321 5.61 -17.99 -9.02
CA ASP A 321 6.42 -18.04 -10.22
C ASP A 321 5.64 -17.57 -11.46
N ASN A 322 4.39 -18.00 -11.61
CA ASN A 322 3.51 -17.59 -12.71
C ASN A 322 3.31 -16.07 -12.74
N TYR A 323 3.07 -15.46 -11.57
CA TYR A 323 3.01 -14.01 -11.44
C TYR A 323 4.34 -13.34 -11.83
N ILE A 324 5.49 -13.87 -11.38
CA ILE A 324 6.78 -13.33 -11.82
C ILE A 324 6.97 -13.43 -13.34
N CYS A 325 6.50 -14.51 -13.94
CA CYS A 325 6.58 -14.71 -15.38
C CYS A 325 5.69 -13.73 -16.16
N SER A 326 4.53 -13.33 -15.61
CA SER A 326 3.70 -12.31 -16.23
C SER A 326 4.34 -10.92 -16.24
N LEU A 327 5.40 -10.69 -15.44
CA LEU A 327 6.15 -9.43 -15.41
C LEU A 327 7.26 -9.34 -16.48
N ILE A 328 7.53 -10.41 -17.26
CA ILE A 328 8.66 -10.47 -18.20
C ILE A 328 8.16 -10.96 -19.59
N PRO A 329 8.06 -10.16 -20.68
CA PRO A 329 8.58 -8.80 -20.91
C PRO A 329 7.55 -7.74 -21.39
N GLY A 330 7.76 -6.48 -20.99
CA GLY A 330 7.36 -5.30 -21.79
C GLY A 330 6.25 -4.39 -21.26
N ASN A 331 5.58 -4.72 -20.15
CA ASN A 331 4.56 -3.80 -19.62
C ASN A 331 5.23 -2.63 -18.86
N PRO A 332 5.15 -1.38 -19.34
CA PRO A 332 5.78 -0.24 -18.68
C PRO A 332 5.15 0.10 -17.33
N PHE A 333 3.95 -0.43 -17.04
CA PHE A 333 3.12 0.00 -15.91
C PHE A 333 2.67 -1.12 -14.94
N SER A 334 3.33 -2.29 -14.95
CA SER A 334 2.89 -3.41 -14.09
C SER A 334 3.65 -3.54 -12.76
N GLN A 335 2.97 -3.15 -11.68
CA GLN A 335 2.90 -3.77 -10.34
C GLN A 335 4.15 -4.44 -9.70
N ALA A 336 5.38 -4.03 -10.01
CA ALA A 336 6.60 -4.68 -9.51
C ALA A 336 6.91 -4.50 -8.01
N LYS A 337 5.97 -3.98 -7.21
CA LYS A 337 6.18 -3.48 -5.83
C LYS A 337 6.71 -4.54 -4.85
N TYR A 338 6.58 -5.84 -5.14
CA TYR A 338 6.97 -6.95 -4.23
C TYR A 338 8.01 -7.92 -4.79
N THR A 339 8.57 -7.60 -5.94
CA THR A 339 9.69 -8.33 -6.51
C THR A 339 10.91 -8.41 -5.57
N PRO A 340 11.23 -7.43 -4.68
CA PRO A 340 12.34 -7.57 -3.72
C PRO A 340 12.10 -8.65 -2.66
N ALA A 341 10.87 -8.78 -2.14
CA ALA A 341 10.55 -9.76 -1.11
C ALA A 341 10.63 -11.19 -1.67
N TYR A 342 10.05 -11.43 -2.85
CA TYR A 342 10.15 -12.74 -3.50
C TYR A 342 11.61 -13.07 -3.91
N ALA A 343 12.36 -12.08 -4.40
CA ALA A 343 13.79 -12.23 -4.67
C ALA A 343 14.59 -12.63 -3.41
N LYS A 344 14.26 -12.08 -2.25
CA LYS A 344 14.86 -12.47 -0.96
C LYS A 344 14.57 -13.93 -0.61
N TYR A 345 13.34 -14.40 -0.84
CA TYR A 345 12.96 -15.80 -0.58
C TYR A 345 13.68 -16.77 -1.52
N LEU A 346 13.72 -16.46 -2.82
CA LEU A 346 14.44 -17.24 -3.83
C LEU A 346 15.95 -17.28 -3.55
N THR A 347 16.54 -16.16 -3.13
CA THR A 347 17.96 -16.10 -2.73
C THR A 347 18.22 -17.02 -1.53
N SER A 348 17.37 -16.96 -0.50
CA SER A 348 17.50 -17.79 0.70
C SER A 348 17.33 -19.28 0.42
N ALA A 349 16.55 -19.63 -0.61
CA ALA A 349 16.29 -21.01 -1.01
C ALA A 349 17.22 -21.52 -2.13
N HIS A 350 18.14 -20.70 -2.64
CA HIS A 350 18.97 -20.98 -3.82
C HIS A 350 18.13 -21.41 -5.04
N LYS A 351 17.04 -20.69 -5.32
CA LYS A 351 16.12 -20.96 -6.45
C LYS A 351 16.07 -19.80 -7.45
N VAL A 352 15.57 -20.12 -8.64
CA VAL A 352 15.24 -19.18 -9.73
C VAL A 352 13.82 -19.49 -10.24
N VAL A 353 13.26 -18.58 -11.04
CA VAL A 353 11.98 -18.77 -11.72
C VAL A 353 12.22 -19.11 -13.19
N ASN A 354 11.51 -20.11 -13.71
CA ASN A 354 11.58 -20.53 -15.11
C ASN A 354 10.29 -20.13 -15.83
N CYS A 355 10.39 -19.21 -16.79
CA CYS A 355 9.26 -18.62 -17.52
C CYS A 355 9.23 -19.08 -18.97
N GLY A 356 9.15 -20.40 -19.20
CA GLY A 356 8.89 -20.99 -20.53
C GLY A 356 9.80 -20.50 -21.66
N GLY A 357 11.06 -20.16 -21.38
CA GLY A 357 12.00 -19.58 -22.34
C GLY A 357 12.96 -18.53 -21.74
N ALA A 358 12.65 -18.01 -20.56
CA ALA A 358 13.54 -17.13 -19.80
C ALA A 358 13.74 -17.60 -18.36
N VAL A 359 14.97 -17.46 -17.86
CA VAL A 359 15.27 -17.62 -16.42
C VAL A 359 15.20 -16.24 -15.76
N VAL A 360 14.45 -16.15 -14.67
CA VAL A 360 14.35 -14.95 -13.84
C VAL A 360 15.07 -15.20 -12.53
N THR A 361 16.23 -14.57 -12.39
CA THR A 361 17.06 -14.67 -11.19
C THR A 361 16.60 -13.67 -10.12
N PRO A 362 16.93 -13.89 -8.84
CA PRO A 362 16.72 -12.89 -7.79
C PRO A 362 17.33 -11.53 -8.15
N SER A 363 18.49 -11.51 -8.81
CA SER A 363 19.12 -10.27 -9.28
C SER A 363 18.26 -9.55 -10.32
N ARG A 364 17.70 -10.29 -11.29
CA ARG A 364 16.80 -9.73 -12.31
C ARG A 364 15.54 -9.13 -11.67
N LEU A 365 14.93 -9.81 -10.71
CA LEU A 365 13.77 -9.29 -9.97
C LEU A 365 14.07 -7.98 -9.23
N ARG A 366 15.21 -7.93 -8.53
CA ARG A 366 15.65 -6.72 -7.84
C ARG A 366 15.90 -5.56 -8.81
N ASN A 367 16.44 -5.84 -10.00
CA ASN A 367 16.64 -4.82 -11.02
C ASN A 367 15.32 -4.31 -11.59
N VAL A 368 14.30 -5.17 -11.75
CA VAL A 368 12.94 -4.74 -12.12
C VAL A 368 12.36 -3.81 -11.04
N ALA A 369 12.44 -4.20 -9.77
CA ALA A 369 12.01 -3.35 -8.65
C ALA A 369 12.72 -1.99 -8.66
N LYS A 370 14.05 -2.01 -8.80
CA LYS A 370 14.88 -0.81 -8.82
C LYS A 370 14.46 0.12 -9.95
N LYS A 371 14.29 -0.38 -11.18
CA LYS A 371 13.87 0.44 -12.33
C LYS A 371 12.54 1.17 -12.05
N GLN A 372 11.59 0.51 -11.41
CA GLN A 372 10.29 1.10 -11.08
C GLN A 372 10.41 2.15 -9.97
N VAL A 373 11.24 1.91 -8.95
CA VAL A 373 11.52 2.91 -7.91
C VAL A 373 12.29 4.10 -8.49
N ASP A 374 13.28 3.87 -9.35
CA ASP A 374 14.04 4.94 -10.00
C ASP A 374 13.13 5.79 -10.89
N TYR A 375 12.25 5.15 -11.69
CA TYR A 375 11.27 5.85 -12.50
C TYR A 375 10.38 6.77 -11.63
N LEU A 376 9.88 6.27 -10.50
CA LEU A 376 9.12 7.07 -9.52
C LEU A 376 9.95 8.24 -8.96
N LEU A 377 11.24 8.03 -8.73
CA LEU A 377 12.15 9.01 -8.15
C LEU A 377 12.76 9.99 -9.16
N GLY A 378 12.44 9.87 -10.46
CA GLY A 378 12.80 10.84 -11.49
C GLY A 378 13.52 10.29 -12.72
N ASP A 379 13.84 8.99 -12.77
CA ASP A 379 14.37 8.33 -13.97
C ASP A 379 13.26 8.00 -14.98
N ASN A 380 12.50 9.04 -15.35
CA ASN A 380 11.43 9.03 -16.33
C ASN A 380 11.67 10.11 -17.41
N PRO A 381 10.90 10.11 -18.52
CA PRO A 381 11.07 11.10 -19.59
C PRO A 381 10.93 12.56 -19.13
N LEU A 382 10.08 12.82 -18.12
CA LEU A 382 9.84 14.17 -17.59
C LEU A 382 10.94 14.66 -16.66
N LYS A 383 11.86 13.80 -16.20
CA LYS A 383 12.85 14.10 -15.14
C LYS A 383 12.19 14.72 -13.90
N LEU A 384 11.03 14.17 -13.54
CA LEU A 384 10.16 14.63 -12.46
C LEU A 384 10.01 13.50 -11.44
N SER A 385 10.34 13.73 -10.17
CA SER A 385 9.98 12.73 -9.15
C SER A 385 8.48 12.78 -8.89
N TYR A 386 7.81 11.63 -8.88
CA TYR A 386 6.42 11.51 -8.43
C TYR A 386 6.28 11.44 -6.90
N MET A 387 7.37 11.62 -6.15
CA MET A 387 7.37 11.77 -4.70
C MET A 387 7.56 13.25 -4.34
N VAL A 388 6.57 13.84 -3.68
CA VAL A 388 6.59 15.25 -3.26
C VAL A 388 7.77 15.52 -2.33
N GLY A 389 8.55 16.57 -2.61
CA GLY A 389 9.71 16.96 -1.83
C GLY A 389 10.97 16.10 -2.05
N TYR A 390 10.98 15.20 -3.04
CA TYR A 390 12.16 14.44 -3.41
C TYR A 390 12.75 14.92 -4.75
N GLY A 391 14.07 15.07 -4.79
CA GLY A 391 14.78 15.56 -5.97
C GLY A 391 14.51 17.05 -6.28
N PRO A 392 15.07 17.56 -7.39
CA PRO A 392 14.99 18.98 -7.75
C PRO A 392 13.65 19.37 -8.40
N ARG A 393 12.88 18.39 -8.89
CA ARG A 393 11.57 18.59 -9.54
C ARG A 393 10.60 17.53 -9.03
N TYR A 394 9.45 17.96 -8.52
CA TYR A 394 8.37 17.11 -8.01
C TYR A 394 7.02 17.84 -8.14
N PRO A 395 5.86 17.13 -8.09
CA PRO A 395 4.53 17.72 -8.12
C PRO A 395 4.33 18.79 -7.05
N LEU A 396 3.81 19.94 -7.46
CA LEU A 396 3.55 21.07 -6.57
C LEU A 396 2.06 21.23 -6.25
N ARG A 397 1.18 20.58 -7.01
CA ARG A 397 -0.27 20.80 -6.97
C ARG A 397 -1.04 19.49 -6.79
N ILE A 398 -0.65 18.71 -5.79
CA ILE A 398 -1.31 17.44 -5.49
C ILE A 398 -2.76 17.62 -5.01
N HIS A 399 -3.64 16.69 -5.37
CA HIS A 399 -5.04 16.63 -4.94
C HIS A 399 -5.11 16.24 -3.46
N HIS A 400 -4.87 17.20 -2.56
CA HIS A 400 -4.84 16.94 -1.12
C HIS A 400 -5.28 18.17 -0.32
N ARG A 401 -6.39 18.06 0.41
CA ARG A 401 -7.02 19.18 1.15
C ARG A 401 -6.09 19.83 2.16
N GLY A 402 -5.52 19.04 3.07
CA GLY A 402 -4.60 19.56 4.10
C GLY A 402 -3.31 20.17 3.54
N SER A 403 -2.92 19.80 2.31
CA SER A 403 -1.69 20.31 1.67
C SER A 403 -1.98 21.60 0.91
N SER A 404 -3.12 21.64 0.22
CA SER A 404 -3.52 22.75 -0.64
C SER A 404 -4.05 23.98 0.12
N LEU A 405 -4.62 23.80 1.31
CA LEU A 405 -5.16 24.90 2.11
C LEU A 405 -4.12 25.43 3.11
N PRO A 406 -4.07 26.75 3.37
CA PRO A 406 -3.14 27.30 4.35
C PRO A 406 -3.39 26.71 5.74
N SER A 407 -2.35 26.27 6.42
CA SER A 407 -2.47 25.65 7.76
C SER A 407 -3.20 26.55 8.77
N ILE A 408 -3.75 25.98 9.84
CA ILE A 408 -4.34 26.76 10.95
C ILE A 408 -3.34 27.76 11.54
N ALA A 409 -2.04 27.42 11.58
CA ALA A 409 -1.02 28.33 12.10
C ALA A 409 -0.88 29.60 11.25
N THR A 410 -1.01 29.47 9.93
CA THR A 410 -0.89 30.57 8.97
C THR A 410 -2.21 31.31 8.72
N HIS A 411 -3.34 30.62 8.87
CA HIS A 411 -4.68 31.16 8.68
C HIS A 411 -5.63 30.63 9.77
N PRO A 412 -5.66 31.24 10.97
CA PRO A 412 -6.41 30.69 12.10
C PRO A 412 -7.93 30.66 11.93
N ALA A 413 -8.47 31.53 11.05
CA ALA A 413 -9.89 31.55 10.75
C ALA A 413 -10.32 30.26 10.04
N LYS A 414 -11.56 29.83 10.30
CA LYS A 414 -12.16 28.66 9.67
C LYS A 414 -12.29 28.85 8.17
N ILE A 415 -11.84 27.87 7.37
CA ILE A 415 -12.11 27.80 5.93
C ILE A 415 -13.38 26.97 5.74
N ARG A 416 -14.44 27.60 5.23
CA ARG A 416 -15.72 26.92 4.99
C ARG A 416 -15.62 25.95 3.80
N CYS A 417 -16.36 24.85 3.86
CA CYS A 417 -16.51 23.82 2.81
C CYS A 417 -16.40 24.34 1.36
N SER A 418 -17.24 25.29 0.94
CA SER A 418 -17.25 25.76 -0.46
C SER A 418 -16.11 26.72 -0.80
N SER A 419 -15.56 27.43 0.19
CA SER A 419 -14.55 28.47 -0.03
C SER A 419 -13.22 27.87 -0.54
N GLY A 420 -12.87 26.67 -0.09
CA GLY A 420 -11.62 26.04 -0.51
C GLY A 420 -11.61 25.53 -1.95
N PHE A 421 -12.75 25.44 -2.65
CA PHE A 421 -12.75 25.08 -4.08
C PHE A 421 -12.06 26.12 -4.96
N SER A 422 -12.02 27.38 -4.54
CA SER A 422 -11.20 28.40 -5.20
C SER A 422 -9.71 28.04 -5.19
N ILE A 423 -9.24 27.46 -4.08
CA ILE A 423 -7.87 26.95 -3.93
C ILE A 423 -7.72 25.63 -4.70
N MET A 424 -8.71 24.73 -4.66
CA MET A 424 -8.72 23.48 -5.43
C MET A 424 -8.40 23.75 -6.92
N ASN A 425 -9.07 24.74 -7.51
CA ASN A 425 -8.92 25.11 -8.92
C ASN A 425 -7.76 26.10 -9.22
N SER A 426 -7.04 26.56 -8.19
CA SER A 426 -5.96 27.53 -8.37
C SER A 426 -4.73 26.93 -9.05
N GLN A 427 -4.00 27.74 -9.83
CA GLN A 427 -2.74 27.33 -10.45
C GLN A 427 -1.54 27.44 -9.49
N SER A 428 -1.73 28.03 -8.31
CA SER A 428 -0.68 28.16 -7.30
C SER A 428 -0.27 26.79 -6.74
N PRO A 429 1.01 26.61 -6.36
CA PRO A 429 1.46 25.45 -5.58
C PRO A 429 0.66 25.26 -4.29
N ASN A 430 0.61 24.04 -3.79
CA ASN A 430 0.12 23.76 -2.45
C ASN A 430 1.02 24.46 -1.42
N PRO A 431 0.47 25.27 -0.48
CA PRO A 431 1.26 26.02 0.50
C PRO A 431 1.95 25.11 1.53
N ASN A 432 1.40 23.94 1.81
CA ASN A 432 2.03 22.96 2.69
C ASN A 432 2.59 21.81 1.85
N ILE A 433 3.92 21.68 1.81
CA ILE A 433 4.57 20.58 1.09
C ILE A 433 4.33 19.28 1.86
N HIS A 434 3.56 18.37 1.26
CA HIS A 434 3.28 17.04 1.83
C HIS A 434 4.42 16.06 1.52
N VAL A 435 5.53 16.26 2.23
CA VAL A 435 6.79 15.56 1.96
C VAL A 435 6.60 14.04 1.99
N GLY A 436 7.03 13.39 0.91
CA GLY A 436 6.99 11.94 0.75
C GLY A 436 5.70 11.39 0.15
N ALA A 437 4.67 12.23 -0.07
CA ALA A 437 3.46 11.82 -0.76
C ALA A 437 3.81 11.35 -2.18
N VAL A 438 3.40 10.14 -2.54
CA VAL A 438 3.52 9.62 -3.90
C VAL A 438 2.17 9.76 -4.58
N VAL A 439 2.14 10.49 -5.69
CA VAL A 439 0.93 10.71 -6.49
C VAL A 439 0.60 9.50 -7.36
N GLY A 440 -0.61 9.47 -7.94
CA GLY A 440 -1.01 8.44 -8.92
C GLY A 440 0.01 8.24 -10.04
N GLY A 441 0.60 9.34 -10.52
CA GLY A 441 1.70 9.32 -11.48
C GLY A 441 1.22 9.62 -12.91
N PRO A 442 2.06 9.34 -13.91
CA PRO A 442 1.76 9.71 -15.29
C PRO A 442 0.75 8.78 -15.94
N ASP A 443 0.16 9.25 -17.03
CA ASP A 443 -0.64 8.40 -17.92
C ASP A 443 0.23 7.38 -18.69
N GLN A 444 -0.43 6.59 -19.54
CA GLN A 444 0.22 5.56 -20.37
C GLN A 444 1.23 6.10 -21.40
N HIS A 445 1.31 7.42 -21.60
CA HIS A 445 2.21 8.12 -22.52
C HIS A 445 3.26 8.97 -21.76
N ASP A 446 3.51 8.64 -20.50
CA ASP A 446 4.45 9.37 -19.62
C ASP A 446 4.08 10.85 -19.40
N GLN A 447 2.83 11.26 -19.63
CA GLN A 447 2.38 12.64 -19.41
C GLN A 447 1.92 12.81 -17.97
N PHE A 448 2.26 13.96 -17.37
CA PHE A 448 1.81 14.34 -16.02
C PHE A 448 1.59 15.85 -15.94
N PRO A 449 0.34 16.33 -15.81
CA PRO A 449 0.02 17.75 -15.90
C PRO A 449 0.24 18.53 -14.60
N ASP A 450 0.52 17.84 -13.47
CA ASP A 450 0.59 18.41 -12.11
C ASP A 450 -0.64 19.29 -11.81
N GLN A 451 -1.85 18.74 -11.92
CA GLN A 451 -3.10 19.50 -11.75
C GLN A 451 -3.87 19.00 -10.54
N ARG A 452 -4.17 19.90 -9.61
CA ARG A 452 -4.88 19.54 -8.37
C ARG A 452 -6.26 18.96 -8.61
N SER A 453 -6.96 19.38 -9.67
CA SER A 453 -8.27 18.83 -10.03
C SER A 453 -8.20 17.44 -10.66
N ASP A 454 -7.03 17.04 -11.17
CA ASP A 454 -6.78 15.71 -11.73
C ASP A 454 -6.42 14.74 -10.60
N TYR A 455 -7.45 14.22 -9.93
CA TYR A 455 -7.29 13.28 -8.83
C TYR A 455 -6.68 11.95 -9.30
N GLU A 456 -6.88 11.53 -10.55
CA GLU A 456 -6.35 10.26 -11.06
C GLU A 456 -4.82 10.25 -11.05
N GLN A 457 -4.21 11.36 -11.48
CA GLN A 457 -2.76 11.47 -11.55
C GLN A 457 -2.16 12.10 -10.28
N SER A 458 -2.85 13.06 -9.67
CA SER A 458 -2.26 13.95 -8.64
C SER A 458 -2.65 13.62 -7.20
N GLU A 459 -3.53 12.64 -6.97
CA GLU A 459 -3.93 12.23 -5.62
C GLU A 459 -2.93 11.23 -5.02
N PRO A 460 -2.37 11.51 -3.83
CA PRO A 460 -1.65 10.50 -3.07
C PRO A 460 -2.62 9.68 -2.23
N SER A 461 -2.29 8.41 -1.98
CA SER A 461 -3.03 7.57 -1.03
C SER A 461 -2.11 6.77 -0.11
N THR A 462 -2.65 6.42 1.05
CA THR A 462 -1.92 5.64 2.07
C THR A 462 -1.36 4.32 1.54
N TYR A 463 -2.14 3.60 0.73
CA TYR A 463 -1.77 2.29 0.20
C TYR A 463 -0.80 2.35 -0.99
N ILE A 464 -0.65 3.51 -1.65
CA ILE A 464 0.40 3.71 -2.66
C ILE A 464 1.78 3.77 -1.97
N ASN A 465 1.86 4.52 -0.87
CA ASN A 465 3.11 4.74 -0.11
C ASN A 465 3.57 3.52 0.69
N ALA A 466 2.64 2.78 1.31
CA ALA A 466 2.96 1.70 2.25
C ALA A 466 3.97 0.65 1.74
N PRO A 467 3.81 0.07 0.53
CA PRO A 467 4.78 -0.91 0.03
C PRO A 467 6.11 -0.34 -0.44
N LEU A 468 6.15 0.96 -0.75
CA LEU A 468 7.38 1.63 -1.19
C LEU A 468 8.41 1.67 -0.05
N VAL A 469 7.96 1.77 1.21
CA VAL A 469 8.82 1.77 2.41
C VAL A 469 9.76 0.55 2.45
N GLY A 470 9.25 -0.65 2.20
CA GLY A 470 10.06 -1.86 2.17
C GLY A 470 11.08 -1.89 1.02
N SER A 471 10.65 -1.46 -0.17
CA SER A 471 11.51 -1.39 -1.35
C SER A 471 12.64 -0.37 -1.18
N LEU A 472 12.35 0.80 -0.63
CA LEU A 472 13.34 1.84 -0.34
C LEU A 472 14.32 1.41 0.75
N ALA A 473 13.86 0.72 1.81
CA ALA A 473 14.75 0.17 2.83
C ALA A 473 15.73 -0.86 2.24
N TYR A 474 15.24 -1.74 1.36
CA TYR A 474 16.08 -2.70 0.65
C TYR A 474 17.12 -2.01 -0.24
N LEU A 475 16.71 -1.04 -1.06
CA LEU A 475 17.60 -0.33 -1.98
C LEU A 475 18.62 0.54 -1.23
N ALA A 476 18.19 1.30 -0.24
CA ALA A 476 19.08 2.14 0.57
C ALA A 476 20.19 1.31 1.22
N HIS A 477 19.85 0.14 1.79
CA HIS A 477 20.86 -0.76 2.33
C HIS A 477 21.77 -1.36 1.24
N SER A 478 21.19 -1.86 0.14
CA SER A 478 21.93 -2.51 -0.94
C SER A 478 22.94 -1.60 -1.63
N PHE A 479 22.69 -0.28 -1.63
CA PHE A 479 23.57 0.74 -2.19
C PHE A 479 24.41 1.48 -1.13
N GLY A 480 24.50 0.94 0.09
CA GLY A 480 25.38 1.47 1.15
C GLY A 480 24.96 2.83 1.72
N GLN A 481 23.68 3.16 1.62
CA GLN A 481 23.12 4.44 2.10
C GLN A 481 22.56 4.36 3.52
N LEU A 482 22.30 3.15 4.03
CA LEU A 482 21.88 2.91 5.42
C LEU A 482 23.04 2.36 6.24
#